data_AF-A0A7V9DAM5-F1
#
_entry.id   AF-A0A7V9DAM5-F1
#
_cell.length_a   1.000
_cell.length_b   1.000
_cell.length_c   1.000
_cell.angle_alpha   90.00
_cell.angle_beta   90.00
_cell.angle_gamma   90.00
#
_symmetry.space_group_name_H-M   'P 1'
#
loop_
_entity.id
_entity.type
_entity.pdbx_description
1 polymer ?
#
loop_
_entity_poly.entity_id
_entity_poly.type
_entity_poly.pdbx_seq_one_letter_code
_entity_poly.pdbx_strand_id
1 'polypeptide(L)'
;MPAAFFSYSAFRFEKYETRGDLFAGAKVGNIEKDVGFGIRQIVDIALKAFSPGINDTTTAIGCIDNLGEIVGEIARRQMPAKVRSKDGVPRVITLTPDFQEYVDTAFDQIRISG
;
A
#
# COMPACT_ATOMS: atom_id res chain seq x y z
N MET A 1 16.94 22.24 -7.11
CA MET A 1 16.25 21.31 -6.20
C MET A 1 15.00 20.83 -6.93
N PRO A 2 14.96 19.66 -7.60
CA PRO A 2 13.72 19.24 -8.24
C PRO A 2 12.78 18.67 -7.18
N ALA A 3 11.55 19.19 -7.17
CA ALA A 3 10.44 18.67 -6.39
C ALA A 3 10.17 17.21 -6.80
N ALA A 4 10.12 16.32 -5.81
CA ALA A 4 9.73 14.94 -6.01
C ALA A 4 8.31 14.91 -6.58
N PHE A 5 8.20 14.45 -7.82
CA PHE A 5 6.94 14.08 -8.44
C PHE A 5 6.25 13.03 -7.55
N PHE A 6 5.16 13.41 -6.90
CA PHE A 6 4.21 12.46 -6.32
C PHE A 6 3.67 11.60 -7.47
N SER A 7 4.19 10.39 -7.62
CA SER A 7 3.63 9.40 -8.54
C SER A 7 2.32 8.89 -7.91
N TYR A 8 1.23 9.59 -8.23
CA TYR A 8 -0.13 9.12 -7.99
C TYR A 8 -0.37 7.88 -8.87
N SER A 9 0.00 6.71 -8.39
CA SER A 9 -0.44 5.44 -8.95
C SER A 9 -1.89 5.20 -8.54
N ALA A 10 -2.81 5.95 -9.18
CA ALA A 10 -4.19 5.54 -9.31
C ALA A 10 -4.17 4.21 -10.09
N PHE A 11 -4.45 3.13 -9.38
CA PHE A 11 -4.53 1.77 -9.94
C PHE A 11 -5.52 1.77 -11.11
N ARG A 12 -4.97 1.83 -12.32
CA ARG A 12 -5.69 1.60 -13.56
C ARG A 12 -4.73 0.87 -14.45
N PHE A 13 -5.03 -0.36 -14.84
CA PHE A 13 -4.83 -0.84 -16.21
C PHE A 13 -5.72 -2.06 -16.52
N GLU A 14 -6.20 -2.05 -17.76
CA GLU A 14 -7.21 -2.90 -18.39
C GLU A 14 -6.67 -4.26 -18.88
N LYS A 15 -7.65 -5.09 -19.28
CA LYS A 15 -7.69 -6.41 -19.94
C LYS A 15 -6.50 -6.80 -20.85
N TYR A 16 -6.17 -8.03 -21.26
CA TYR A 16 -6.59 -9.46 -21.20
C TYR A 16 -5.50 -10.25 -21.99
N GLU A 17 -5.28 -11.56 -21.74
CA GLU A 17 -4.92 -12.52 -22.81
C GLU A 17 -5.20 -13.96 -22.33
N THR A 18 -6.19 -14.60 -22.94
CA THR A 18 -6.54 -16.01 -22.73
C THR A 18 -5.54 -16.90 -23.45
N ARG A 19 -4.51 -17.34 -22.74
CA ARG A 19 -3.73 -18.53 -23.13
C ARG A 19 -4.11 -19.68 -22.21
N GLY A 20 -5.28 -20.25 -22.45
CA GLY A 20 -5.85 -21.35 -21.67
C GLY A 20 -6.21 -20.96 -20.24
N ASP A 21 -7.48 -20.58 -20.01
CA ASP A 21 -8.13 -20.52 -18.68
C ASP A 21 -7.51 -19.62 -17.57
N LEU A 22 -6.52 -18.78 -17.88
CA LEU A 22 -5.93 -17.83 -16.93
C LEU A 22 -6.73 -16.52 -16.86
N PHE A 23 -7.20 -16.13 -15.67
CA PHE A 23 -7.87 -14.86 -15.40
C PHE A 23 -7.00 -13.97 -14.50
N ALA A 24 -6.56 -12.82 -14.98
CA ALA A 24 -5.97 -11.79 -14.12
C ALA A 24 -7.09 -10.93 -13.51
N GLY A 25 -7.20 -10.92 -12.18
CA GLY A 25 -8.20 -10.15 -11.46
C GLY A 25 -7.64 -8.78 -11.06
N ALA A 26 -8.05 -7.71 -11.75
CA ALA A 26 -7.84 -6.35 -11.27
C ALA A 26 -8.90 -6.05 -10.20
N LYS A 27 -8.47 -5.72 -8.98
CA LYS A 27 -9.39 -5.27 -7.92
C LYS A 27 -9.76 -3.81 -8.20
N VAL A 28 -10.96 -3.55 -8.71
CA VAL A 28 -11.55 -2.20 -8.68
C VAL A 28 -11.99 -1.95 -7.23
N GLY A 29 -11.10 -1.38 -6.44
CA GLY A 29 -11.35 -1.06 -5.03
C GLY A 29 -12.11 0.26 -4.90
N ASN A 30 -13.11 0.30 -4.01
CA ASN A 30 -13.54 1.57 -3.41
C ASN A 30 -12.37 2.09 -2.55
N ILE A 31 -12.05 3.37 -2.64
CA ILE A 31 -11.01 4.05 -1.84
C ILE A 31 -11.20 3.77 -0.34
N GLU A 32 -12.43 3.72 0.15
CA GLU A 32 -12.76 3.41 1.55
C GLU A 32 -12.30 2.01 1.99
N LYS A 33 -12.05 1.11 1.04
CA LYS A 33 -11.58 -0.26 1.29
C LYS A 33 -10.10 -0.47 0.91
N ASP A 34 -9.40 0.60 0.52
CA ASP A 34 -7.97 0.56 0.23
C ASP A 34 -7.17 0.97 1.47
N VAL A 35 -6.75 -0.03 2.25
CA VAL A 35 -5.88 0.17 3.41
C VAL A 35 -4.58 0.89 3.03
N GLY A 36 -4.04 0.63 1.83
CA GLY A 36 -2.82 1.27 1.35
C GLY A 36 -3.02 2.75 1.07
N PHE A 37 -4.23 3.17 0.71
CA PHE A 37 -4.56 4.60 0.61
C PHE A 37 -4.54 5.27 1.99
N GLY A 38 -5.18 4.67 3.00
CA GLY A 38 -5.17 5.21 4.37
C GLY A 38 -3.77 5.32 4.96
N ILE A 39 -2.92 4.31 4.75
CA ILE A 39 -1.50 4.34 5.15
C ILE A 39 -0.79 5.53 4.51
N ARG A 40 -0.93 5.72 3.18
CA ARG A 40 -0.31 6.84 2.46
C ARG A 40 -0.74 8.20 3.00
N GLN A 41 -2.01 8.37 3.37
CA GLN A 41 -2.48 9.61 3.98
C GLN A 41 -1.79 9.92 5.31
N ILE A 42 -1.59 8.91 6.17
CA ILE A 42 -0.88 9.09 7.45
C ILE A 42 0.60 9.39 7.20
N VAL A 43 1.23 8.74 6.22
CA VAL A 43 2.61 9.04 5.80
C VAL A 43 2.75 10.49 5.34
N ASP A 44 1.82 11.00 4.53
CA ASP A 44 1.85 12.40 4.08
C ASP A 44 1.73 13.40 5.25
N ILE A 45 0.94 13.06 6.28
CA ILE A 45 0.84 13.85 7.51
C ILE A 45 2.16 13.80 8.28
N ALA A 46 2.76 12.62 8.44
CA ALA A 46 4.05 12.46 9.11
C ALA A 46 5.16 13.26 8.43
N LEU A 47 5.27 13.16 7.10
CA LEU A 47 6.25 13.91 6.30
C LEU A 47 6.05 15.43 6.43
N LYS A 48 4.79 15.89 6.48
CA LYS A 48 4.50 17.30 6.73
C LYS A 48 4.92 17.73 8.14
N ALA A 49 4.68 16.89 9.15
CA ALA A 49 5.08 17.16 10.53
C ALA A 49 6.61 17.23 10.69
N PHE A 50 7.36 16.37 9.98
CA PHE A 50 8.83 16.39 9.93
C PHE A 50 9.42 17.56 9.14
N SER A 51 8.62 18.26 8.33
CA SER A 51 9.15 19.31 7.47
C SER A 51 9.79 20.46 8.29
N PRO A 52 10.89 21.07 7.81
CA PRO A 52 11.62 22.11 8.57
C PRO A 52 10.77 23.33 8.97
N GLY A 53 9.71 23.61 8.22
CA GLY A 53 8.81 24.73 8.50
C GLY A 53 7.74 24.45 9.56
N ILE A 54 7.51 23.17 9.90
CA ILE A 54 6.54 22.74 10.91
C ILE A 54 7.26 22.15 12.11
N ASN A 55 8.08 21.11 11.91
CA ASN A 55 8.82 20.39 12.95
C ASN A 55 7.98 20.03 14.19
N ASP A 56 6.78 19.48 13.96
CA ASP A 56 5.85 19.05 15.02
C ASP A 56 6.15 17.59 15.40
N THR A 57 7.00 17.42 16.41
CA THR A 57 7.42 16.10 16.88
C THR A 57 6.27 15.27 17.46
N THR A 58 5.30 15.90 18.11
CA THR A 58 4.17 15.18 18.73
C THR A 58 3.30 14.55 17.65
N THR A 59 2.97 15.30 16.60
CA THR A 59 2.21 14.78 15.45
C THR A 59 3.00 13.68 14.73
N ALA A 60 4.31 13.87 14.53
CA ALA A 60 5.15 12.89 13.86
C ALA A 60 5.20 11.55 14.60
N ILE A 61 5.41 11.56 15.93
CA ILE A 61 5.40 10.36 16.76
C ILE A 61 4.02 9.68 16.68
N GLY A 62 2.94 10.44 16.84
CA GLY A 62 1.59 9.89 16.76
C GLY A 62 1.27 9.23 15.41
N CYS A 63 1.80 9.77 14.30
CA CYS A 63 1.67 9.13 12.99
C CYS A 63 2.42 7.80 12.92
N ILE A 64 3.65 7.73 13.45
CA ILE A 64 4.45 6.49 13.47
C ILE A 64 3.78 5.41 14.33
N ASP A 65 3.25 5.78 15.51
CA ASP A 65 2.54 4.85 16.38
C ASP A 65 1.28 4.30 15.69
N ASN A 66 0.47 5.17 15.07
CA ASN A 66 -0.71 4.76 14.32
C ASN A 66 -0.35 3.82 13.15
N LEU A 67 0.73 4.12 12.41
CA LEU A 67 1.22 3.26 11.34
C LEU A 67 1.65 1.89 11.88
N GLY A 68 2.33 1.85 13.03
CA GLY A 68 2.70 0.64 13.74
C GLY A 68 1.48 -0.20 14.14
N GLU A 69 0.44 0.42 14.68
CA GLU A 69 -0.82 -0.25 15.02
C GLU A 69 -1.50 -0.85 13.78
N ILE A 70 -1.60 -0.08 12.70
CA ILE A 70 -2.21 -0.53 11.43
C ILE A 70 -1.43 -1.72 10.86
N VAL A 71 -0.11 -1.63 10.79
CA VAL A 71 0.74 -2.72 10.29
C VAL A 71 0.62 -3.95 11.21
N GLY A 72 0.55 -3.76 12.53
CA GLY A 72 0.30 -4.83 13.50
C GLY A 72 -1.04 -5.53 13.26
N GLU A 73 -2.10 -4.78 12.95
CA GLU A 73 -3.40 -5.34 12.58
C GLU A 73 -3.36 -6.10 11.25
N ILE A 74 -2.60 -5.62 10.27
CA ILE A 74 -2.42 -6.33 8.99
C ILE A 74 -1.65 -7.64 9.21
N ALA A 75 -0.61 -7.64 10.06
CA ALA A 75 0.19 -8.82 10.37
C ALA A 75 -0.63 -9.96 10.99
N ARG A 76 -1.70 -9.61 11.73
CA ARG A 76 -2.63 -10.59 12.33
C ARG A 76 -3.61 -11.20 11.32
N ARG A 77 -3.73 -10.64 10.12
CA ARG A 77 -4.69 -11.10 9.10
C ARG A 77 -4.06 -12.14 8.20
N GLN A 78 -4.85 -13.16 7.86
CA GLN A 78 -4.46 -14.08 6.81
C GLN A 78 -4.63 -13.39 5.45
N MET A 79 -3.51 -13.07 4.81
CA MET A 79 -3.53 -12.41 3.51
C MET A 79 -3.97 -13.39 2.42
N PRO A 80 -4.82 -12.95 1.48
CA PRO A 80 -5.26 -13.81 0.39
C PRO A 80 -4.06 -14.20 -0.49
N ALA A 81 -4.01 -15.47 -0.90
CA ALA A 81 -3.00 -15.93 -1.84
C ALA A 81 -3.08 -15.15 -3.17
N LYS A 82 -1.93 -14.67 -3.65
CA LYS A 82 -1.80 -13.94 -4.92
C LYS A 82 -2.18 -14.79 -6.13
N VAL A 83 -2.09 -16.12 -6.03
CA VAL A 83 -2.42 -17.07 -7.09
C VAL A 83 -3.41 -18.10 -6.56
N ARG A 84 -4.49 -18.33 -7.30
CA ARG A 84 -5.45 -19.41 -7.06
C ARG A 84 -5.45 -20.35 -8.26
N SER A 85 -5.27 -21.63 -7.98
CA SER A 85 -5.16 -22.68 -8.99
C SER A 85 -6.31 -23.67 -8.88
N LYS A 86 -6.68 -24.28 -10.01
CA LYS A 86 -7.58 -25.43 -10.09
C LYS A 86 -6.84 -26.54 -10.82
N ASP A 87 -6.81 -27.74 -10.24
CA ASP A 87 -6.14 -28.91 -10.82
C ASP A 87 -4.64 -28.66 -11.15
N GLY A 88 -3.96 -27.90 -10.29
CA GLY A 88 -2.55 -27.52 -10.48
C GLY A 88 -2.31 -26.40 -11.50
N VAL A 89 -3.35 -25.94 -12.21
CA VAL A 89 -3.24 -24.86 -13.19
C VAL A 89 -3.69 -23.53 -12.56
N PRO A 90 -2.86 -22.48 -12.58
CA PRO A 90 -3.29 -21.15 -12.14
C PRO A 90 -4.53 -20.71 -12.92
N ARG A 91 -5.53 -20.17 -12.23
CA ARG A 91 -6.78 -19.68 -12.81
C ARG A 91 -7.03 -18.23 -12.46
N VAL A 92 -6.61 -17.78 -11.28
CA VAL A 92 -6.74 -16.39 -10.86
C VAL A 92 -5.42 -15.87 -10.31
N ILE A 93 -4.95 -14.75 -10.85
CA ILE A 93 -3.84 -13.99 -10.28
C ILE A 93 -4.40 -12.66 -9.76
N THR A 94 -4.20 -12.37 -8.48
CA THR A 94 -4.61 -11.12 -7.82
C THR A 94 -3.41 -10.25 -7.54
N LEU A 95 -3.49 -8.99 -7.95
CA LEU A 95 -2.47 -7.97 -7.67
C LEU A 95 -2.85 -7.20 -6.40
N THR A 96 -2.84 -7.90 -5.27
CA THR A 96 -3.06 -7.28 -3.96
C THR A 96 -1.73 -7.13 -3.24
N PRO A 97 -1.49 -6.00 -2.54
CA PRO A 97 -0.31 -5.85 -1.71
C PRO A 97 -0.20 -7.00 -0.70
N ASP A 98 1.01 -7.53 -0.53
CA ASP A 98 1.36 -8.38 0.60
C ASP A 98 1.79 -7.55 1.82
N PHE A 99 2.13 -8.26 2.90
CA PHE A 99 2.48 -7.63 4.17
C PHE A 99 3.71 -6.75 4.03
N GLN A 100 4.72 -7.19 3.29
CA GLN A 100 5.94 -6.43 3.08
C GLN A 100 5.63 -5.14 2.33
N GLU A 101 4.81 -5.22 1.28
CA GLU A 101 4.39 -4.03 0.52
C GLU A 101 3.67 -3.00 1.41
N TYR A 102 2.90 -3.43 2.43
CA TYR A 102 2.29 -2.52 3.41
C TYR A 102 3.31 -1.91 4.39
N VAL A 103 4.29 -2.68 4.85
CA VAL A 103 5.38 -2.20 5.72
C VAL A 103 6.21 -1.14 4.99
N ASP A 104 6.60 -1.44 3.76
CA ASP A 104 7.39 -0.53 2.91
C ASP A 104 6.62 0.78 2.68
N THR A 105 5.33 0.67 2.34
CA THR A 105 4.45 1.84 2.15
C THR A 105 4.33 2.68 3.43
N ALA A 106 4.30 2.04 4.61
CA ALA A 106 4.14 2.74 5.88
C ALA A 106 5.40 3.48 6.34
N PHE A 107 6.60 2.93 6.12
CA PHE A 107 7.80 3.42 6.81
C PHE A 107 8.93 3.90 5.91
N ASP A 108 9.04 3.45 4.66
CA ASP A 108 10.23 3.77 3.86
C ASP A 108 10.36 5.26 3.55
N GLN A 109 9.26 5.93 3.17
CA GLN A 109 9.32 7.36 2.87
C GLN A 109 9.70 8.20 4.09
N ILE A 110 9.16 7.85 5.27
CA ILE A 110 9.50 8.51 6.53
C ILE A 110 10.98 8.28 6.86
N ARG A 111 11.45 7.03 6.77
CA ARG A 111 12.85 6.66 7.05
C ARG A 111 13.86 7.35 6.12
N ILE A 112 13.49 7.59 4.86
CA ILE A 112 14.37 8.22 3.87
C ILE A 112 14.36 9.76 4.03
N SER A 113 13.24 10.33 4.47
CA SER A 113 13.02 11.79 4.45
C SER A 113 13.18 12.48 5.80
N GLY A 114 13.06 11.75 6.91
CA GLY A 114 13.30 12.24 8.27
C GLY A 114 14.75 12.06 8.68
#